data_AF-A0A370L9I0-F1
#
_entry.id   AF-A0A370L9I0-F1
#
_cell.length_a   1.000
_cell.length_b   1.000
_cell.length_c   1.000
_cell.angle_alpha   90.00
_cell.angle_beta   90.00
_cell.angle_gamma   90.00
#
_symmetry.space_group_name_H-M   'P 1'
#
loop_
_entity.id
_entity.type
_entity.pdbx_description
1 polymer ?
#
loop_
_entity_poly.entity_id
_entity_poly.type
_entity_poly.pdbx_seq_one_letter_code
_entity_poly.pdbx_strand_id
1 'polypeptide(L)'
;MRRTANSRFTSKNYDITYDHAIPLATLWQGLRTCIVDAAEMNSFLELHVAGVVLLKAENAKLNKCGLRSSMPPGAPAYDKLARYRHADIAFEPADEARLKIHNPN
;
A
#
# COMPACT_ATOMS: atom_id res chain seq x y z
N MET A 1 2.31 -30.69 -7.62
CA MET A 1 1.70 -29.85 -6.58
C MET A 1 1.56 -28.43 -7.13
N ARG A 2 0.37 -28.04 -7.63
CA ARG A 2 0.14 -26.71 -8.22
C ARG A 2 -0.21 -25.73 -7.10
N ARG A 3 0.56 -24.63 -6.97
CA ARG A 3 0.20 -23.52 -6.07
C ARG A 3 -1.12 -22.92 -6.54
N THR A 4 -2.07 -22.80 -5.62
CA THR A 4 -3.38 -22.20 -5.83
C THR A 4 -3.21 -20.74 -6.27
N ALA A 5 -3.77 -20.40 -7.44
CA ALA A 5 -3.96 -19.01 -7.82
C ALA A 5 -4.88 -18.35 -6.77
N ASN A 6 -4.49 -17.16 -6.29
CA ASN A 6 -5.27 -16.35 -5.36
C ASN A 6 -6.76 -16.33 -5.76
N SER A 7 -7.62 -16.96 -4.96
CA SER A 7 -9.07 -17.11 -5.18
C SER A 7 -9.76 -15.78 -5.58
N ARG A 8 -9.33 -14.66 -4.99
CA ARG A 8 -9.84 -13.30 -5.24
C ARG A 8 -9.64 -12.81 -6.68
N PHE A 9 -8.62 -13.33 -7.34
CA PHE A 9 -8.28 -13.02 -8.72
C PHE A 9 -8.41 -14.31 -9.54
N THR A 10 -9.60 -14.93 -9.68
CA THR A 10 -9.84 -16.17 -10.49
C THR A 10 -10.73 -16.07 -11.76
N SER A 11 -11.24 -14.89 -12.18
CA SER A 11 -11.96 -14.71 -13.46
C SER A 11 -11.16 -14.02 -14.58
N LYS A 12 -11.31 -14.49 -15.83
CA LYS A 12 -10.61 -14.06 -17.07
C LYS A 12 -10.66 -12.54 -17.43
N ASN A 13 -11.30 -11.68 -16.63
CA ASN A 13 -11.45 -10.23 -16.86
C ASN A 13 -11.00 -9.42 -15.63
N TYR A 14 -9.73 -9.50 -15.22
CA TYR A 14 -9.28 -8.73 -14.06
C TYR A 14 -9.18 -7.24 -14.37
N ASP A 15 -10.18 -6.52 -13.90
CA ASP A 15 -10.14 -5.11 -13.59
C ASP A 15 -9.25 -4.88 -12.34
N ILE A 16 -7.97 -5.23 -12.43
CA ILE A 16 -6.98 -4.96 -11.38
C ILE A 16 -6.24 -3.66 -11.63
N THR A 17 -5.75 -3.04 -10.57
CA THR A 17 -4.94 -1.83 -10.58
C THR A 17 -3.83 -1.99 -9.55
N TYR A 18 -2.61 -1.62 -9.93
CA TYR A 18 -1.49 -1.56 -9.02
C TYR A 18 -1.50 -0.22 -8.28
N ASP A 19 -1.29 -0.27 -6.97
CA ASP A 19 -1.17 0.93 -6.14
C ASP A 19 0.03 0.79 -5.19
N HIS A 20 0.49 1.92 -4.66
CA HIS A 20 1.37 1.94 -3.51
C HIS A 20 0.52 2.04 -2.24
N ALA A 21 0.83 1.22 -1.24
CA ALA A 21 0.15 1.23 0.05
C ALA A 21 0.06 2.65 0.63
N ILE A 22 1.20 3.34 0.61
CA ILE A 22 1.31 4.77 0.90
C ILE A 22 1.53 5.52 -0.43
N PRO A 23 0.72 6.53 -0.77
CA PRO A 23 0.85 7.25 -2.03
C PRO A 23 2.21 7.93 -2.17
N LEU A 24 2.90 7.75 -3.30
CA LEU A 24 4.21 8.38 -3.54
C LEU A 24 4.19 9.90 -3.36
N ALA A 25 3.06 10.55 -3.69
CA ALA A 25 2.87 11.98 -3.51
C ALA A 25 3.12 12.45 -2.06
N THR A 26 2.81 11.61 -1.07
CA THR A 26 3.01 11.95 0.35
C THR A 26 4.43 11.69 0.84
N LEU A 27 5.25 10.99 0.05
CA LEU A 27 6.61 10.58 0.44
C LEU A 27 7.71 11.54 -0.04
N TRP A 28 7.41 12.43 -1.00
CA TRP A 28 8.42 13.30 -1.61
C TRP A 28 9.24 14.12 -0.62
N GLN A 29 8.61 14.62 0.45
CA GLN A 29 9.32 15.41 1.45
C GLN A 29 10.33 14.57 2.23
N GLY A 30 9.96 13.35 2.63
CA GLY A 30 10.87 12.43 3.32
C GLY A 30 11.95 11.86 2.42
N LEU A 31 11.63 11.58 1.14
CA LEU A 31 12.62 11.16 0.16
C LEU A 31 13.72 12.21 -0.04
N ARG A 32 13.38 13.50 -0.03
CA ARG A 32 14.37 14.59 -0.17
C ARG A 32 15.32 14.66 1.02
N THR A 33 14.89 14.32 2.22
CA THR A 33 15.74 14.37 3.42
C THR A 33 16.71 13.20 3.47
N CYS A 34 16.30 12.02 3.03
CA CYS A 34 17.11 10.80 3.09
C CYS A 34 18.08 10.64 1.89
N ILE A 35 18.12 11.57 0.94
CA ILE A 35 18.92 11.43 -0.29
C ILE A 35 20.44 11.46 -0.05
N VAL A 36 20.87 11.89 1.13
CA VAL A 36 22.28 12.10 1.46
C VAL A 36 22.98 10.82 1.90
N ASP A 37 22.22 9.86 2.45
CA ASP A 37 22.75 8.58 2.93
C ASP A 37 21.97 7.40 2.34
N ALA A 38 22.70 6.42 1.81
CA ALA A 38 22.12 5.23 1.20
C ALA A 38 21.43 4.34 2.23
N ALA A 39 21.95 4.26 3.46
CA ALA A 39 21.32 3.46 4.51
C ALA A 39 20.00 4.09 4.95
N GLU A 40 19.97 5.40 5.23
CA GLU A 40 18.74 6.14 5.51
C GLU A 40 17.71 6.05 4.37
N MET A 41 18.14 6.18 3.11
CA MET A 41 17.27 6.01 1.95
C MET A 41 16.66 4.60 1.92
N ASN A 42 17.47 3.56 2.15
CA ASN A 42 16.97 2.19 2.14
C ASN A 42 15.94 1.96 3.26
N SER A 43 16.25 2.39 4.49
CA SER A 43 15.31 2.32 5.61
C SER A 43 14.01 3.08 5.32
N PHE A 44 14.10 4.26 4.69
CA PHE A 44 12.91 5.03 4.30
C PHE A 44 12.04 4.28 3.29
N LEU A 45 12.66 3.67 2.26
CA LEU A 45 11.95 2.91 1.23
C LEU A 45 11.30 1.65 1.81
N GLU A 46 11.99 0.89 2.65
CA GLU A 46 11.45 -0.30 3.32
C GLU A 46 10.24 0.03 4.21
N LEU A 47 10.34 1.18 4.90
CA LEU A 47 9.31 1.69 5.78
C LEU A 47 8.04 2.11 5.03
N HIS A 48 8.17 2.80 3.89
CA HIS A 48 7.03 3.47 3.25
C HIS A 48 6.58 2.86 1.92
N VAL A 49 7.46 2.19 1.19
CA VAL A 49 7.16 1.67 -0.14
C VAL A 49 6.72 0.22 -0.05
N ALA A 50 5.43 -0.01 -0.28
CA ALA A 50 4.88 -1.35 -0.46
C ALA A 50 3.88 -1.34 -1.61
N GLY A 51 4.00 -2.29 -2.53
CA GLY A 51 3.06 -2.46 -3.63
C GLY A 51 1.83 -3.25 -3.18
N VAL A 52 0.65 -2.85 -3.67
CA VAL A 52 -0.58 -3.61 -3.51
C VAL A 52 -1.28 -3.78 -4.86
N VAL A 53 -2.11 -4.81 -4.95
CA VAL A 53 -3.00 -5.03 -6.10
C VAL A 53 -4.43 -4.85 -5.61
N LEU A 54 -5.15 -3.96 -6.27
CA LEU A 54 -6.54 -3.64 -5.97
C LEU A 54 -7.42 -4.01 -7.15
N LEU A 55 -8.69 -4.25 -6.90
CA LEU A 55 -9.73 -4.26 -7.91
C LEU A 55 -10.13 -2.81 -8.26
N LYS A 56 -10.63 -2.56 -9.49
CA LYS A 56 -11.15 -1.23 -9.88
C LYS A 56 -12.22 -0.72 -8.92
N ALA A 57 -13.09 -1.60 -8.42
CA ALA A 57 -14.12 -1.23 -7.44
C ALA A 57 -13.52 -0.72 -6.13
N GLU A 58 -12.41 -1.31 -5.67
CA GLU A 58 -11.70 -0.88 -4.46
C GLU A 58 -10.97 0.45 -4.70
N ASN A 59 -10.32 0.59 -5.85
CA ASN A 59 -9.72 1.85 -6.26
C ASN A 59 -10.78 2.98 -6.35
N ALA A 60 -12.00 2.67 -6.83
CA ALA A 60 -13.11 3.61 -6.84
C ALA A 60 -13.56 4.02 -5.43
N LYS A 61 -13.56 3.10 -4.44
CA LYS A 61 -13.80 3.42 -3.03
C LYS A 61 -12.76 4.40 -2.49
N LEU A 62 -11.48 4.16 -2.73
CA LEU A 62 -10.40 5.08 -2.33
C LEU A 62 -10.57 6.47 -2.95
N ASN A 63 -10.93 6.52 -4.23
CA ASN A 63 -11.18 7.78 -4.93
C ASN A 63 -12.37 8.54 -4.33
N LYS A 64 -13.46 7.83 -4.00
CA LYS A 64 -14.65 8.41 -3.35
C LYS A 64 -14.31 9.01 -1.97
N CYS A 65 -13.39 8.41 -1.23
CA CYS A 65 -12.90 8.91 0.04
C CYS A 65 -11.83 10.01 -0.11
N GLY A 66 -11.41 10.38 -1.32
CA GLY A 66 -10.32 11.34 -1.54
C GLY A 66 -8.93 10.81 -1.15
N LEU A 67 -8.80 9.49 -0.95
CA LEU A 67 -7.59 8.83 -0.45
C LEU A 67 -6.73 8.24 -1.57
N ARG A 68 -7.00 8.54 -2.84
CA ARG A 68 -6.20 8.03 -3.96
C ARG A 68 -4.74 8.52 -3.90
N SER A 69 -4.54 9.77 -3.48
CA SER A 69 -3.24 10.43 -3.45
C SER A 69 -2.91 11.01 -2.07
N SER A 70 -3.62 10.58 -1.03
CA SER A 70 -3.49 11.12 0.32
C SER A 70 -3.66 10.02 1.38
N MET A 71 -3.17 10.31 2.59
CA MET A 71 -3.40 9.49 3.77
C MET A 71 -4.62 10.00 4.54
N PRO A 72 -5.34 9.13 5.28
CA PRO A 72 -6.42 9.58 6.15
C PRO A 72 -5.91 10.56 7.22
N PRO A 73 -6.71 11.56 7.62
CA PRO A 73 -6.33 12.50 8.68
C PRO A 73 -5.98 11.76 9.98
N GLY A 74 -4.85 12.13 10.60
CA GLY A 74 -4.39 11.53 11.85
C GLY A 74 -3.78 10.13 11.73
N ALA A 75 -3.79 9.51 10.54
CA ALA A 75 -3.10 8.25 10.32
C ALA A 75 -1.56 8.46 10.34
N PRO A 76 -0.79 7.55 10.95
CA PRO A 76 0.67 7.57 10.84
C PRO A 76 1.10 7.47 9.37
N ALA A 77 2.14 8.24 8.99
CA ALA A 77 2.64 8.29 7.61
C ALA A 77 3.17 6.94 7.09
N TYR A 78 3.52 6.03 8.00
CA TYR A 78 4.02 4.68 7.71
C TYR A 78 2.94 3.58 7.81
N ASP A 79 1.69 3.92 8.17
CA ASP A 79 0.61 2.93 8.27
C ASP A 79 0.11 2.55 6.86
N LYS A 80 0.72 1.48 6.31
CA LYS A 80 0.40 0.89 5.01
C LYS A 80 -1.05 0.41 4.87
N LEU A 81 -1.80 0.27 5.97
CA LEU A 81 -3.17 -0.24 5.96
C LEU A 81 -4.23 0.84 6.20
N ALA A 82 -3.84 2.04 6.66
CA ALA A 82 -4.76 3.09 7.07
C ALA A 82 -5.78 3.48 5.99
N ARG A 83 -5.32 3.70 4.75
CA ARG A 83 -6.19 4.08 3.61
C ARG A 83 -7.30 3.05 3.36
N TYR A 84 -6.91 1.78 3.38
CA TYR A 84 -7.80 0.67 3.06
C TYR A 84 -8.80 0.41 4.17
N ARG A 85 -8.37 0.47 5.43
CA ARG A 85 -9.27 0.39 6.59
C ARG A 85 -10.29 1.53 6.58
N HIS A 86 -9.87 2.75 6.27
CA HIS A 86 -10.76 3.90 6.18
C HIS A 86 -11.80 3.76 5.05
N ALA A 87 -11.40 3.18 3.91
CA ALA A 87 -12.28 2.95 2.76
C ALA A 87 -13.06 1.62 2.81
N ASP A 88 -13.01 0.90 3.94
CA ASP A 88 -13.65 -0.41 4.12
C ASP A 88 -13.26 -1.42 3.02
N ILE A 89 -11.93 -1.57 2.84
CA ILE A 89 -11.29 -2.53 1.94
C ILE A 89 -10.52 -3.53 2.79
N ALA A 90 -10.99 -4.78 2.78
CA ALA A 90 -10.37 -5.88 3.50
C ALA A 90 -9.27 -6.56 2.67
N PHE A 91 -8.14 -6.83 3.30
CA PHE A 91 -7.06 -7.66 2.74
C PHE A 91 -7.21 -9.10 3.23
N GLU A 92 -6.68 -10.04 2.46
CA GLU A 92 -6.48 -11.39 2.96
C GLU A 92 -5.47 -11.36 4.13
N PRO A 93 -5.59 -12.24 5.13
CA PRO A 93 -4.70 -12.24 6.30
C PRO A 93 -3.21 -12.29 5.95
N ALA A 94 -2.84 -13.03 4.89
CA ALA A 94 -1.45 -13.14 4.44
C ALA A 94 -0.91 -11.82 3.86
N ASP A 95 -1.73 -11.05 3.15
CA ASP A 95 -1.34 -9.76 2.59
C ASP A 95 -1.33 -8.68 3.66
N GLU A 96 -2.29 -8.71 4.60
CA GLU A 96 -2.27 -7.82 5.76
C GLU A 96 -1.02 -8.03 6.61
N ALA A 97 -0.62 -9.28 6.83
CA ALA A 97 0.61 -9.61 7.55
C ALA A 97 1.84 -9.00 6.85
N ARG A 98 1.96 -9.12 5.52
CA ARG A 98 3.06 -8.50 4.75
C ARG A 98 3.11 -6.99 4.89
N LEU A 99 1.95 -6.33 4.95
CA LEU A 99 1.87 -4.88 5.10
C LEU A 99 2.12 -4.41 6.55
N LYS A 100 1.95 -5.30 7.54
CA LYS A 100 2.30 -5.04 8.95
C LYS A 100 3.77 -5.27 9.26
N ILE A 101 4.45 -6.17 8.53
CA ILE A 101 5.86 -6.46 8.79
C ILE A 101 6.67 -5.18 8.57
N HIS A 102 7.17 -4.68 9.69
CA HIS A 102 8.27 -3.75 9.75
C HIS A 102 9.53 -4.62 9.77
N ASN A 103 10.43 -4.44 8.81
CA ASN A 103 11.82 -4.88 8.98
C ASN A 103 12.61 -3.65 9.45
N PRO A 104 12.71 -3.39 10.76
CA PRO A 104 13.83 -2.62 11.24
C PRO A 104 15.06 -3.54 11.15
N ASN A 105 15.90 -3.32 10.15
CA ASN A 105 17.30 -3.73 10.28
C ASN A 105 18.00 -2.80 11.28
#